data_AF-A0A6S7JT13-F1
#
_entry.id   AF-A0A6S7JT13-F1
#
_cell.length_a   1.000
_cell.length_b   1.000
_cell.length_c   1.000
_cell.angle_alpha   90.00
_cell.angle_beta   90.00
_cell.angle_gamma   90.00
#
_symmetry.space_group_name_H-M   'P 1'
#
loop_
_entity.id
_entity.type
_entity.pdbx_description
1 polymer ?
#
loop_
_entity_poly.entity_id
_entity_poly.type
_entity_poly.pdbx_seq_one_letter_code
_entity_poly.pdbx_strand_id
1 'polypeptide(L)'
;MLHDLSRYLLSKISWDFTVSDIPKTWICETLDSIATKYIRKWLELPVSATLSNVLLPQNKFGLNIILPSTKFIQCQTVSRSALKYSPNVDINNLWAVTSTNKNVQYDIYKDTKDVLKAVRKENEQRLQNHLISQGSFFSSIMNHSTSTFNSLWSSVQSKLPKNIFNFTIRYINNTLPTRKNLSKWGLSSTSDCSFCSSPETLLHVIAG
;
A
#
# COMPACT_ATOMS: atom_id res chain seq x y z
N MET A 1 1.25 -16.45 -2.38
CA MET A 1 1.72 -15.65 -1.23
C MET A 1 1.00 -14.31 -1.08
N LEU A 2 1.16 -13.33 -1.99
CA LEU A 2 0.44 -12.06 -1.88
C LEU A 2 -1.10 -12.20 -2.02
N HIS A 3 -1.55 -13.14 -2.87
CA HIS A 3 -2.96 -13.49 -2.97
C HIS A 3 -3.52 -14.16 -1.71
N ASP A 4 -2.69 -14.86 -0.94
CA ASP A 4 -3.12 -15.55 0.27
C ASP A 4 -3.35 -14.55 1.41
N LEU A 5 -2.55 -13.49 1.46
CA LEU A 5 -2.75 -12.37 2.39
C LEU A 5 -4.14 -11.74 2.20
N SER A 6 -4.50 -11.40 0.96
CA SER A 6 -5.76 -10.69 0.70
C SER A 6 -6.98 -11.60 0.76
N ARG A 7 -6.87 -12.87 0.34
CA ARG A 7 -8.02 -13.78 0.28
C ARG A 7 -8.24 -14.58 1.56
N TYR A 8 -7.19 -15.00 2.24
CA TYR A 8 -7.31 -15.89 3.40
C TYR A 8 -7.23 -15.13 4.71
N LEU A 9 -6.18 -14.32 4.90
CA LEU A 9 -5.99 -13.59 6.15
C LEU A 9 -7.09 -12.55 6.36
N LEU A 10 -7.32 -11.68 5.36
CA LEU A 10 -8.35 -10.64 5.47
C LEU A 10 -9.75 -11.22 5.67
N SER A 11 -10.08 -12.35 5.04
CA SER A 11 -11.39 -12.98 5.19
C SER A 11 -11.58 -13.54 6.61
N LYS A 12 -10.55 -14.17 7.19
CA LYS A 12 -10.62 -14.69 8.57
C LYS A 12 -10.82 -13.58 9.61
N ILE A 13 -10.07 -12.49 9.50
CA ILE A 13 -10.13 -11.38 10.46
C ILE A 13 -11.33 -10.44 10.23
N SER A 14 -12.07 -10.61 9.12
CA SER A 14 -13.18 -9.71 8.77
C SER A 14 -14.28 -9.69 9.83
N TRP A 15 -14.58 -10.85 10.41
CA TRP A 15 -15.61 -10.98 11.45
C TRP A 15 -15.20 -10.27 12.73
N ASP A 16 -13.97 -10.51 13.20
CA ASP A 16 -13.44 -9.86 14.40
C ASP A 16 -13.42 -8.33 14.23
N PHE A 17 -13.11 -7.84 13.02
CA PHE A 17 -13.18 -6.42 12.68
C PHE A 17 -14.58 -5.83 12.65
N THR A 18 -15.62 -6.63 12.41
CA THR A 18 -17.01 -6.15 12.44
C THR A 18 -17.60 -6.10 13.85
N VAL A 19 -17.19 -7.01 14.73
CA VAL A 19 -17.84 -7.21 16.04
C VAL A 19 -17.07 -6.57 17.19
N SER A 20 -15.73 -6.53 17.11
CA SER A 20 -14.91 -6.07 18.21
C SER A 20 -14.64 -4.56 18.18
N ASP A 21 -14.68 -3.95 19.37
CA ASP A 21 -14.25 -2.56 19.58
C ASP A 21 -12.73 -2.48 19.73
N ILE A 22 -12.04 -2.60 18.59
CA ILE A 22 -10.58 -2.49 18.53
C ILE A 22 -10.21 -1.08 18.05
N PRO A 23 -9.30 -0.36 18.73
CA PRO A 23 -8.86 0.94 18.25
C PRO A 23 -8.07 0.79 16.95
N LYS A 24 -8.38 1.64 15.96
CA LYS A 24 -7.70 1.66 14.65
C LYS A 24 -6.18 1.79 14.78
N THR A 25 -5.70 2.58 15.75
CA THR A 25 -4.27 2.78 16.02
C THR A 25 -3.55 1.47 16.34
N TRP A 26 -4.15 0.63 17.18
CA TRP A 26 -3.59 -0.67 17.53
C TRP A 26 -3.48 -1.59 16.31
N ILE A 27 -4.47 -1.57 15.40
CA ILE A 27 -4.42 -2.34 14.14
C ILE A 27 -3.27 -1.86 13.25
N CYS A 28 -3.09 -0.54 13.13
CA CYS A 28 -1.99 0.06 12.37
C CYS A 28 -0.61 -0.28 12.95
N GLU A 29 -0.48 -0.34 14.27
CA GLU A 29 0.82 -0.59 14.92
C GLU A 29 1.19 -2.07 14.96
N THR A 30 0.21 -2.96 15.11
CA THR A 30 0.44 -4.39 15.30
C THR A 30 0.25 -5.17 13.99
N LEU A 31 -0.97 -5.22 13.46
CA LEU A 31 -1.33 -6.06 12.32
C LEU A 31 -0.72 -5.55 11.02
N ASP A 32 -0.76 -4.24 10.78
CA ASP A 32 -0.13 -3.65 9.60
C ASP A 32 1.40 -3.81 9.67
N SER A 33 2.02 -3.68 10.84
CA SER A 33 3.47 -3.92 11.03
C SER A 33 3.86 -5.37 10.68
N ILE A 34 3.07 -6.35 11.12
CA ILE A 34 3.29 -7.76 10.77
C ILE A 34 3.11 -7.97 9.26
N ALA A 35 2.02 -7.46 8.68
CA ALA A 35 1.74 -7.60 7.25
C ALA A 35 2.85 -6.96 6.40
N THR A 36 3.28 -5.75 6.74
CA THR A 36 4.36 -5.03 6.04
C THR A 36 5.70 -5.76 6.14
N LYS A 37 6.03 -6.38 7.28
CA LYS A 37 7.23 -7.21 7.43
C LYS A 37 7.23 -8.40 6.45
N TYR A 38 6.11 -9.11 6.32
CA TYR A 38 5.99 -10.22 5.37
C TYR A 38 6.02 -9.75 3.92
N ILE A 39 5.33 -8.65 3.59
CA ILE A 39 5.34 -8.07 2.24
C ILE A 39 6.78 -7.69 1.84
N ARG A 40 7.53 -7.03 2.72
CA ARG A 40 8.95 -6.70 2.47
C ARG A 40 9.78 -7.95 2.21
N LYS A 41 9.60 -9.00 3.03
CA LYS A 41 10.33 -10.28 2.86
C LYS A 41 10.01 -10.95 1.51
N TRP A 42 8.74 -10.95 1.08
CA TRP A 42 8.34 -11.57 -0.18
C TRP A 42 8.83 -10.82 -1.42
N LEU A 43 8.88 -9.49 -1.34
CA LEU A 43 9.37 -8.61 -2.40
C LEU A 43 10.87 -8.35 -2.34
N GLU A 44 11.57 -8.91 -1.35
CA GLU A 44 12.99 -8.70 -1.10
C GLU A 44 13.36 -7.20 -0.99
N LEU A 45 12.46 -6.44 -0.37
CA LEU A 45 12.65 -5.01 -0.10
C LEU A 45 13.46 -4.82 1.18
N PRO A 46 14.37 -3.83 1.23
CA PRO A 46 15.13 -3.53 2.44
C PRO A 46 14.21 -2.96 3.53
N VAL A 47 14.65 -3.06 4.78
CA VAL A 47 13.86 -2.63 5.95
C VAL A 47 13.52 -1.14 5.89
N SER A 48 14.43 -0.34 5.33
CA SER A 48 14.30 1.11 5.10
C SER A 48 13.43 1.47 3.89
N ALA A 49 13.04 0.51 3.04
CA ALA A 49 12.18 0.79 1.90
C ALA A 49 10.74 1.08 2.33
N THR A 50 10.16 2.07 1.66
CA THR A 50 8.77 2.47 1.83
C THR A 50 7.86 1.59 0.98
N LEU A 51 6.75 1.15 1.54
CA LEU A 51 5.78 0.29 0.85
C LEU A 51 4.70 1.07 0.10
N SER A 52 4.67 2.40 0.19
CA SER A 52 3.58 3.23 -0.35
C SER A 52 3.29 2.97 -1.83
N ASN A 53 4.34 2.78 -2.66
CA ASN A 53 4.20 2.40 -4.07
C ASN A 53 3.56 1.02 -4.28
N VAL A 54 3.90 0.05 -3.43
CA VAL A 54 3.40 -1.33 -3.52
C VAL A 54 1.90 -1.39 -3.23
N LEU A 55 1.39 -0.47 -2.40
CA LEU A 55 -0.04 -0.37 -2.06
C LEU A 55 -0.89 0.25 -3.17
N LEU A 56 -0.26 0.85 -4.18
CA LEU A 56 -0.96 1.43 -5.31
C LEU A 56 -1.66 0.36 -6.15
N PRO A 57 -2.68 0.75 -6.92
CA PRO A 57 -3.33 -0.16 -7.86
C PRO A 57 -2.36 -0.60 -8.98
N GLN A 58 -2.64 -1.75 -9.60
CA GLN A 58 -1.80 -2.33 -10.65
C GLN A 58 -1.64 -1.43 -11.89
N ASN A 59 -2.68 -0.66 -12.21
CA ASN A 59 -2.64 0.34 -13.27
C ASN A 59 -1.69 1.52 -12.99
N LYS A 60 -1.16 1.63 -11.77
CA LYS A 60 -0.16 2.61 -11.35
C LYS A 60 1.10 1.91 -10.85
N PHE A 61 1.44 0.76 -11.46
CA PHE A 61 2.65 -0.02 -11.15
C PHE A 61 2.74 -0.58 -9.71
N GLY A 62 1.62 -0.59 -8.98
CA GLY A 62 1.54 -1.19 -7.64
C GLY A 62 1.02 -2.64 -7.66
N LEU A 63 0.80 -3.21 -6.48
CA LEU A 63 0.34 -4.59 -6.30
C LEU A 63 -1.13 -4.69 -5.86
N ASN A 64 -1.80 -3.55 -5.65
CA ASN A 64 -3.18 -3.46 -5.16
C ASN A 64 -3.40 -4.24 -3.85
N ILE A 65 -2.43 -4.16 -2.93
CA ILE A 65 -2.50 -4.84 -1.64
C ILE A 65 -3.31 -3.99 -0.67
N ILE A 66 -4.29 -4.62 -0.02
CA ILE A 66 -5.11 -4.02 1.02
C ILE A 66 -4.52 -4.39 2.38
N LEU A 67 -4.24 -3.38 3.22
CA LEU A 67 -3.78 -3.60 4.59
C LEU A 67 -4.94 -3.97 5.53
N PRO A 68 -4.66 -4.69 6.62
CA PRO A 68 -5.62 -4.94 7.69
C PRO A 68 -6.36 -3.69 8.16
N SER A 69 -5.67 -2.56 8.36
CA SER A 69 -6.31 -1.29 8.75
C SER A 69 -7.36 -0.79 7.74
N THR A 70 -7.09 -0.94 6.45
CA THR A 70 -8.03 -0.56 5.38
C THR A 70 -9.25 -1.49 5.40
N LYS A 71 -9.01 -2.79 5.58
CA LYS A 71 -10.08 -3.78 5.69
C LYS A 71 -10.96 -3.54 6.93
N PHE A 72 -10.37 -3.15 8.05
CA PHE A 72 -11.09 -2.77 9.25
C PHE A 72 -12.04 -1.59 9.00
N ILE A 73 -11.58 -0.54 8.34
CA ILE A 73 -12.44 0.60 7.97
C ILE A 73 -13.62 0.13 7.11
N GLN A 74 -13.38 -0.74 6.13
CA GLN A 74 -14.47 -1.29 5.30
C GLN A 74 -15.50 -2.05 6.14
N CYS A 75 -15.05 -2.92 7.04
CA CYS A 75 -15.93 -3.68 7.94
C CYS A 75 -16.76 -2.75 8.84
N GLN A 76 -16.13 -1.73 9.40
CA GLN A 76 -16.80 -0.74 10.25
C GLN A 76 -17.81 0.10 9.46
N THR A 77 -17.48 0.55 8.25
CA THR A 77 -18.44 1.25 7.38
C THR A 77 -19.65 0.37 7.05
N VAL A 78 -19.46 -0.92 6.76
CA VAL A 78 -20.58 -1.85 6.50
C VAL A 78 -21.45 -2.00 7.75
N SER A 79 -20.85 -2.28 8.90
CA SER A 79 -21.57 -2.42 10.18
C SER A 79 -22.43 -1.17 10.47
N ARG A 80 -21.83 0.02 10.34
CA ARG A 80 -22.54 1.29 10.56
C ARG A 80 -23.64 1.56 9.54
N SER A 81 -23.42 1.22 8.27
CA SER A 81 -24.45 1.33 7.24
C SER A 81 -25.63 0.41 7.53
N ALA A 82 -25.39 -0.80 8.05
CA ALA A 82 -26.44 -1.73 8.43
C ALA A 82 -27.28 -1.19 9.59
N LEU A 83 -26.65 -0.52 10.57
CA LEU A 83 -27.38 0.15 11.66
C LEU A 83 -28.23 1.32 11.13
N LYS A 84 -27.65 2.15 10.26
CA LYS A 84 -28.31 3.34 9.69
C LYS A 84 -29.51 3.01 8.82
N TYR A 85 -29.42 1.96 8.00
CA TYR A 85 -30.47 1.55 7.07
C TYR A 85 -31.28 0.35 7.59
N SER A 86 -31.19 0.06 8.89
CA SER A 86 -31.97 -1.01 9.51
C SER A 86 -33.47 -0.71 9.42
N PRO A 87 -34.31 -1.70 9.10
CA PRO A 87 -35.77 -1.55 9.16
C PRO A 87 -36.31 -1.28 10.58
N ASN A 88 -35.55 -1.64 11.61
CA ASN A 88 -35.95 -1.46 13.00
C ASN A 88 -35.63 -0.02 13.48
N VAL A 89 -36.66 0.69 13.92
CA VAL A 89 -36.58 2.07 14.43
C VAL A 89 -35.65 2.18 15.64
N ASP A 90 -35.65 1.21 16.55
CA ASP A 90 -34.80 1.23 17.74
C ASP A 90 -33.30 1.16 17.38
N ILE A 91 -32.98 0.35 16.36
CA ILE A 91 -31.61 0.22 15.84
C ILE A 91 -31.17 1.52 15.15
N ASN A 92 -32.07 2.19 14.43
CA ASN A 92 -31.80 3.48 13.82
C ASN A 92 -31.52 4.56 14.88
N ASN A 93 -32.32 4.57 15.95
CA ASN A 93 -32.13 5.47 17.09
C ASN A 93 -30.77 5.23 17.77
N LEU A 94 -30.36 3.98 17.95
CA LEU A 94 -29.03 3.63 18.46
C LEU A 94 -27.91 4.19 17.58
N TRP A 95 -28.06 4.09 16.25
CA TRP A 95 -27.11 4.71 15.31
C TRP A 95 -27.09 6.24 15.45
N ALA A 96 -28.24 6.90 15.56
CA ALA A 96 -28.31 8.36 15.69
C ALA A 96 -27.60 8.85 16.97
N VAL A 97 -27.83 8.17 18.09
CA VAL A 97 -27.17 8.49 19.38
C VAL A 97 -25.65 8.29 19.29
N THR A 98 -25.19 7.16 18.73
CA THR A 98 -23.75 6.90 18.61
C THR A 98 -23.05 7.78 17.57
N SER A 99 -23.75 8.24 16.54
CA SER A 99 -23.20 9.15 15.52
C SER A 99 -22.96 10.58 16.02
N THR A 100 -23.62 10.97 17.11
CA THR A 100 -23.46 12.29 17.74
C THR A 100 -22.09 12.40 18.44
N ASN A 101 -21.44 11.28 18.76
CA ASN A 101 -20.09 11.27 19.31
C ASN A 101 -19.05 11.60 18.24
N LYS A 102 -18.18 12.59 18.53
CA LYS A 102 -17.13 13.11 17.62
C LYS A 102 -16.09 12.09 17.15
N ASN A 103 -16.09 10.87 17.70
CA ASN A 103 -15.05 9.86 17.44
C ASN A 103 -15.43 8.86 16.34
N VAL A 104 -16.60 8.99 15.72
CA VAL A 104 -16.99 8.12 14.61
C VAL A 104 -16.42 8.65 13.30
N GLN A 105 -15.31 8.07 12.85
CA GLN A 105 -14.63 8.47 11.62
C GLN A 105 -15.17 7.78 10.36
N TYR A 106 -16.04 6.77 10.50
CA TYR A 106 -16.38 5.84 9.40
C TYR A 106 -17.68 6.19 8.66
N ASP A 107 -18.55 7.03 9.26
CA ASP A 107 -19.83 7.45 8.64
C ASP A 107 -19.65 8.43 7.47
N ILE A 108 -18.43 8.92 7.27
CA ILE A 108 -18.06 9.75 6.12
C ILE A 108 -18.20 8.95 4.81
N TYR A 109 -18.02 7.63 4.88
CA TYR A 109 -18.03 6.76 3.71
C TYR A 109 -19.42 6.18 3.45
N LYS A 110 -19.85 6.24 2.18
CA LYS A 110 -21.15 5.67 1.76
C LYS A 110 -21.08 4.15 1.55
N ASP A 111 -19.97 3.68 1.00
CA ASP A 111 -19.73 2.26 0.70
C ASP A 111 -18.23 1.92 0.83
N THR A 112 -17.95 0.63 0.94
CA THR A 112 -16.62 0.00 0.89
C THR A 112 -15.77 0.43 -0.31
N LYS A 113 -16.39 0.73 -1.46
CA LYS A 113 -15.70 1.26 -2.65
C LYS A 113 -15.15 2.66 -2.41
N ASP A 114 -15.87 3.50 -1.69
CA ASP A 114 -15.45 4.87 -1.39
C ASP A 114 -14.32 4.89 -0.37
N VAL A 115 -14.35 3.97 0.61
CA VAL A 115 -13.21 3.72 1.50
C VAL A 115 -11.94 3.41 0.70
N LEU A 116 -12.01 2.46 -0.23
CA LEU A 116 -10.84 2.09 -1.05
C LEU A 116 -10.34 3.23 -1.91
N LYS A 117 -11.24 4.02 -2.51
CA LYS A 117 -10.85 5.20 -3.30
C LYS A 117 -10.16 6.25 -2.43
N ALA A 118 -10.68 6.53 -1.23
CA ALA A 118 -10.12 7.50 -0.32
C ALA A 118 -8.72 7.08 0.15
N VAL A 119 -8.56 5.84 0.62
CA VAL A 119 -7.27 5.31 1.09
C VAL A 119 -6.23 5.26 -0.05
N ARG A 120 -6.64 4.90 -1.27
CA ARG A 120 -5.74 4.95 -2.43
C ARG A 120 -5.27 6.37 -2.74
N LYS A 121 -6.20 7.33 -2.72
CA LYS A 121 -5.86 8.75 -2.94
C LYS A 121 -4.91 9.28 -1.88
N GLU A 122 -5.13 8.93 -0.61
CA GLU A 122 -4.25 9.29 0.49
C GLU A 122 -2.84 8.71 0.32
N ASN A 123 -2.73 7.43 -0.07
CA ASN A 123 -1.44 6.79 -0.34
C ASN A 123 -0.69 7.42 -1.52
N GLU A 124 -1.41 7.79 -2.58
CA GLU A 124 -0.85 8.52 -3.73
C GLU A 124 -0.33 9.90 -3.34
N GLN A 125 -1.12 10.66 -2.58
CA GLN A 125 -0.72 11.98 -2.07
C GLN A 125 0.49 11.86 -1.14
N ARG A 126 0.49 10.86 -0.26
CA ARG A 126 1.62 10.60 0.64
C ARG A 126 2.89 10.33 -0.15
N LEU A 127 2.80 9.52 -1.19
CA LEU A 127 3.92 9.20 -2.05
C LEU A 127 4.46 10.41 -2.80
N GLN A 128 3.58 11.23 -3.39
CA GLN A 128 3.98 12.43 -4.13
C GLN A 128 4.58 13.50 -3.22
N ASN A 129 3.99 13.71 -2.05
CA ASN A 129 4.32 14.86 -1.20
C ASN A 129 5.42 14.56 -0.17
N HIS A 130 5.51 13.32 0.33
CA HIS A 130 6.41 12.99 1.45
C HIS A 130 7.65 12.19 1.05
N LEU A 131 7.68 11.58 -0.14
CA LEU A 131 8.81 10.72 -0.55
C LEU A 131 9.60 11.38 -1.67
N ILE A 132 10.68 12.08 -1.32
CA ILE A 132 11.49 12.86 -2.29
C ILE A 132 12.07 11.96 -3.40
N SER A 133 12.70 10.84 -3.04
CA SER A 133 13.34 9.95 -4.03
C SER A 133 12.36 9.02 -4.76
N GLN A 134 11.37 8.48 -4.05
CA GLN A 134 10.42 7.51 -4.63
C GLN A 134 9.24 8.21 -5.32
N GLY A 135 8.77 9.33 -4.77
CA GLY A 135 7.70 10.15 -5.32
C GLY A 135 8.12 10.88 -6.59
N SER A 136 9.36 11.37 -6.70
CA SER A 136 9.89 11.91 -7.97
C SER A 136 9.94 10.84 -9.05
N PHE A 137 10.50 9.65 -8.75
CA PHE A 137 10.59 8.54 -9.70
C PHE A 137 9.20 8.03 -10.12
N PHE A 138 8.28 7.89 -9.18
CA PHE A 138 6.88 7.54 -9.46
C PHE A 138 6.20 8.58 -10.33
N SER A 139 6.38 9.88 -10.05
CA SER A 139 5.78 10.96 -10.83
C SER A 139 6.33 10.99 -12.25
N SER A 140 7.63 10.77 -12.43
CA SER A 140 8.25 10.63 -13.74
C SER A 140 7.66 9.44 -14.51
N ILE A 141 7.56 8.27 -13.90
CA ILE A 141 6.95 7.09 -14.54
C ILE A 141 5.51 7.40 -14.94
N MET A 142 4.72 7.97 -14.04
CA MET A 142 3.31 8.26 -14.31
C MET A 142 3.14 9.26 -15.45
N ASN A 143 3.97 10.32 -15.49
CA ASN A 143 3.92 11.36 -16.52
C ASN A 143 4.36 10.87 -17.90
N HIS A 144 5.27 9.88 -17.95
CA HIS A 144 5.78 9.33 -19.21
C HIS A 144 5.09 8.02 -19.64
N SER A 145 4.30 7.40 -18.77
CA SER A 145 3.54 6.18 -19.08
C SER A 145 2.28 6.48 -19.88
N THR A 146 2.02 5.69 -20.93
CA THR A 146 0.75 5.73 -21.64
C THR A 146 -0.28 4.82 -20.97
N SER A 147 -1.57 5.13 -21.14
CA SER A 147 -2.66 4.30 -20.60
C SER A 147 -2.61 2.86 -21.13
N THR A 148 -2.23 2.68 -22.41
CA THR A 148 -2.04 1.37 -23.04
C THR A 148 -0.90 0.58 -22.39
N PHE A 149 0.21 1.24 -22.05
CA PHE A 149 1.31 0.59 -21.36
C PHE A 149 0.91 0.14 -19.95
N ASN A 150 0.12 0.95 -19.23
CA ASN A 150 -0.32 0.64 -17.87
C ASN A 150 -1.26 -0.58 -17.81
N SER A 151 -2.15 -0.73 -18.79
CA SER A 151 -3.03 -1.90 -18.89
C SER A 151 -2.27 -3.17 -19.28
N LEU A 152 -1.31 -3.03 -20.21
CA LEU A 152 -0.41 -4.13 -20.59
C LEU A 152 0.45 -4.57 -19.40
N TRP A 153 1.04 -3.62 -18.67
CA TRP A 153 1.84 -3.88 -17.47
C TRP A 153 1.04 -4.67 -16.44
N SER A 154 -0.20 -4.24 -16.14
CA SER A 154 -1.09 -4.93 -15.20
C SER A 154 -1.31 -6.40 -15.60
N SER A 155 -1.38 -6.69 -16.90
CA SER A 155 -1.56 -8.04 -17.44
C SER A 155 -0.27 -8.86 -17.35
N VAL A 156 0.86 -8.28 -17.74
CA VAL A 156 2.19 -8.94 -17.78
C VAL A 156 2.68 -9.25 -16.37
N GLN A 157 2.44 -8.36 -15.42
CA GLN A 157 2.89 -8.49 -14.04
C GLN A 157 2.49 -9.83 -13.39
N SER A 158 1.31 -10.34 -13.72
CA SER A 158 0.81 -11.63 -13.23
C SER A 158 1.52 -12.86 -13.81
N LYS A 159 2.25 -12.69 -14.91
CA LYS A 159 2.90 -13.77 -15.68
C LYS A 159 4.42 -13.79 -15.50
N LEU A 160 5.00 -12.80 -14.81
CA LEU A 160 6.45 -12.71 -14.63
C LEU A 160 6.95 -13.79 -13.66
N PRO A 161 8.10 -14.43 -13.96
CA PRO A 161 8.79 -15.27 -12.99
C PRO A 161 9.15 -14.47 -11.74
N LYS A 162 9.12 -15.11 -10.57
CA LYS A 162 9.33 -14.47 -9.26
C LYS A 162 10.55 -13.55 -9.21
N ASN A 163 11.68 -14.00 -9.75
CA ASN A 163 12.95 -13.26 -9.69
C ASN A 163 12.88 -11.98 -10.53
N ILE A 164 12.32 -12.07 -11.74
CA ILE A 164 12.14 -10.92 -12.63
C ILE A 164 11.13 -9.96 -12.02
N PHE A 165 10.00 -10.47 -11.51
CA PHE A 165 9.01 -9.65 -10.82
C PHE A 165 9.60 -8.87 -9.64
N ASN A 166 10.32 -9.54 -8.74
CA ASN A 166 10.96 -8.90 -7.59
C ASN A 166 12.00 -7.86 -8.04
N PHE A 167 12.80 -8.18 -9.07
CA PHE A 167 13.71 -7.21 -9.68
C PHE A 167 12.97 -5.97 -10.21
N THR A 168 11.93 -6.16 -11.01
CA THR A 168 11.19 -5.05 -11.62
C THR A 168 10.48 -4.18 -10.59
N ILE A 169 9.86 -4.79 -9.57
CA ILE A 169 9.25 -4.03 -8.47
C ILE A 169 10.32 -3.22 -7.73
N ARG A 170 11.50 -3.79 -7.44
CA ARG A 170 12.58 -3.03 -6.79
C ARG A 170 13.11 -1.91 -7.66
N TYR A 171 13.21 -2.13 -8.96
CA TYR A 171 13.62 -1.13 -9.94
C TYR A 171 12.64 0.05 -9.99
N ILE A 172 11.35 -0.23 -10.19
CA ILE A 172 10.27 0.77 -10.21
C ILE A 172 10.25 1.58 -8.90
N ASN A 173 10.63 0.95 -7.78
CA ASN A 173 10.67 1.61 -6.48
C ASN A 173 11.98 2.32 -6.16
N ASN A 174 12.98 2.28 -7.05
CA ASN A 174 14.34 2.74 -6.75
C ASN A 174 14.89 2.15 -5.43
N THR A 175 14.77 0.83 -5.29
CA THR A 175 15.19 0.05 -4.12
C THR A 175 16.13 -1.10 -4.50
N LEU A 176 16.70 -1.07 -5.71
CA LEU A 176 17.81 -1.94 -6.06
C LEU A 176 19.05 -1.56 -5.25
N PRO A 177 19.95 -2.52 -4.95
CA PRO A 177 21.14 -2.30 -4.13
C PRO A 177 22.25 -1.59 -4.93
N THR A 178 22.00 -0.37 -5.40
CA THR A 178 23.04 0.50 -5.97
C THR A 178 23.88 1.10 -4.85
N ARG A 179 25.14 1.49 -5.09
CA ARG A 179 25.93 2.17 -4.04
C ARG A 179 25.26 3.43 -3.48
N LYS A 180 24.56 4.20 -4.31
CA LYS A 180 23.74 5.32 -3.84
C LYS A 180 22.67 4.90 -2.84
N ASN A 181 22.00 3.77 -3.06
CA ASN A 181 20.98 3.25 -2.15
C ASN A 181 21.60 2.57 -0.92
N LEU A 182 22.70 1.83 -1.09
CA LEU A 182 23.44 1.22 0.02
C LEU A 182 23.98 2.27 0.99
N SER A 183 24.51 3.38 0.49
CA SER A 183 24.93 4.52 1.31
C SER A 183 23.75 5.12 2.09
N LYS A 184 22.60 5.33 1.44
CA LYS A 184 21.36 5.77 2.12
C LYS A 184 20.88 4.80 3.20
N TRP A 185 21.17 3.51 3.05
CA TRP A 185 20.80 2.50 4.04
C TRP A 185 21.86 2.31 5.13
N GLY A 186 22.95 3.08 5.11
CA GLY A 186 24.04 2.97 6.06
C GLY A 186 24.90 1.71 5.88
N LEU A 187 24.81 1.06 4.71
CA LEU A 187 25.55 -0.16 4.38
C LEU A 187 26.82 0.09 3.57
N SER A 188 26.99 1.30 3.03
CA SER A 188 28.19 1.71 2.27
C SER A 188 28.67 3.07 2.75
N SER A 189 29.99 3.26 2.81
CA SER A 189 30.62 4.54 3.11
C SER A 189 30.57 5.52 1.95
N THR A 190 30.49 5.02 0.70
CA THR A 190 30.47 5.85 -0.51
C THR A 190 29.27 5.56 -1.40
N SER A 191 28.81 6.59 -2.12
CA SER A 191 27.77 6.47 -3.14
C SER A 191 28.30 6.15 -4.54
N ASP A 192 29.62 6.17 -4.71
CA ASP A 192 30.25 6.32 -6.02
C ASP A 192 30.62 4.97 -6.62
N CYS A 193 30.37 4.88 -7.93
CA CYS A 193 30.68 3.71 -8.74
C CYS A 193 32.19 3.51 -8.85
N SER A 194 32.63 2.26 -8.74
CA SER A 194 34.06 1.90 -8.80
C SER A 194 34.71 2.12 -10.16
N PHE A 195 33.92 2.21 -11.24
CA PHE A 195 34.46 2.31 -12.60
C PHE A 195 34.48 3.76 -13.12
N CYS A 196 33.41 4.52 -12.91
CA CYS A 196 33.29 5.89 -13.44
C CYS A 196 33.44 6.99 -12.38
N SER A 197 33.59 6.64 -11.10
CA SER A 197 33.68 7.57 -9.97
C SER A 197 32.49 8.54 -9.80
N SER A 198 31.40 8.32 -10.53
CA SER A 198 30.15 9.06 -10.37
C SER A 198 29.18 8.29 -9.46
N PRO A 199 28.18 8.94 -8.83
CA PRO A 199 27.21 8.25 -7.97
C PRO A 199 26.51 7.11 -8.71
N GLU A 200 26.55 5.89 -8.15
CA GLU A 200 25.98 4.70 -8.76
C GLU A 200 24.45 4.74 -8.68
N THR A 201 23.82 5.10 -9.80
CA THR A 201 22.38 5.17 -9.97
C THR A 201 21.80 3.87 -10.53
N LEU A 202 20.47 3.75 -10.60
CA LEU A 202 19.82 2.60 -11.22
C LEU A 202 20.25 2.37 -12.68
N LEU A 203 20.61 3.44 -13.41
CA LEU A 203 21.10 3.33 -14.79
C LEU A 203 22.39 2.50 -14.86
N HIS A 204 23.27 2.59 -13.86
CA HIS A 204 24.48 1.77 -13.82
C HIS A 204 24.18 0.27 -13.69
N VAL A 205 23.04 -0.09 -13.09
CA VAL A 205 22.63 -1.50 -12.91
C VAL A 205 21.94 -2.05 -14.15
N ILE A 206 21.34 -1.18 -14.99
CA ILE A 206 20.58 -1.61 -16.17
C ILE A 206 21.39 -1.49 -17.45
N ALA A 207 22.18 -0.43 -17.56
CA ALA A 207 23.01 -0.13 -18.73
C ALA A 207 24.47 -0.58 -18.54
N GLY A 208 24.75 -1.35 -17.48
CA GLY A 208 26.06 -1.91 -17.20
C GLY A 208 26.57 -2.80 -18.32
#